data_AF-X1I345-F1
#
_entry.id   AF-X1I345-F1
#
_cell.length_a   1.000
_cell.length_b   1.000
_cell.length_c   1.000
_cell.angle_alpha   90.00
_cell.angle_beta   90.00
_cell.angle_gamma   90.00
#
_symmetry.space_group_name_H-M   'P 1'
#
loop_
_entity.id
_entity.type
_entity.pdbx_description
1 polymer ?
#
loop_
_entity_poly.entity_id
_entity_poly.type
_entity_poly.pdbx_seq_one_letter_code
_entity_poly.pdbx_strand_id
1 'polypeptide(L)'
;MSGHSKWHSIKHKKAKEDAKRGNIFGKISRNIIVAVREGGGSDPRDNMTLANAIAKAKEFNMPQNNIERAIKKGTGEIEGENYETILYEGYGPGGTAIIIETMTENRNRTASDIRNILNKYNGTLGESGSVSWQ
;
A
#
# COMPACT_ATOMS: atom_id res chain seq x y z
N MET A 1 -39.97 -4.89 15.83
CA MET A 1 -39.50 -3.54 15.46
C MET A 1 -38.07 -3.33 15.96
N SER A 2 -37.07 -3.41 15.08
CA SER A 2 -35.64 -3.19 15.40
C SER A 2 -35.27 -1.69 15.36
N GLY A 3 -35.96 -0.88 16.17
CA GLY A 3 -35.83 0.58 16.19
C GLY A 3 -34.55 1.10 16.85
N HIS A 4 -34.00 0.38 17.84
CA HIS A 4 -32.85 0.84 18.64
C HIS A 4 -31.47 0.30 18.20
N SER A 5 -31.40 -0.72 17.32
CA SER A 5 -30.11 -1.34 16.91
C SER A 5 -29.68 -1.05 15.48
N LYS A 6 -30.59 -0.56 14.62
CA LYS A 6 -30.30 -0.31 13.20
C LYS A 6 -29.15 0.68 13.01
N TRP A 7 -29.16 1.78 13.76
CA TRP A 7 -28.09 2.77 13.68
C TRP A 7 -26.75 2.23 14.19
N HIS A 8 -26.74 1.49 15.31
CA HIS A 8 -25.52 0.86 15.83
C HIS A 8 -24.89 -0.10 14.82
N SER A 9 -25.69 -0.98 14.19
CA SER A 9 -25.20 -1.89 13.16
C SER A 9 -24.68 -1.15 11.93
N ILE A 10 -25.37 -0.11 11.47
CA ILE A 10 -24.91 0.75 10.36
C ILE A 10 -23.60 1.46 10.72
N LYS A 11 -23.48 2.00 11.94
CA LYS A 11 -22.27 2.66 12.43
C LYS A 11 -21.07 1.72 12.39
N HIS A 12 -21.20 0.51 12.95
CA HIS A 12 -20.10 -0.46 12.96
C HIS A 12 -19.72 -0.93 11.55
N LYS A 13 -20.72 -1.18 10.68
CA LYS A 13 -20.46 -1.55 9.28
C LYS A 13 -19.73 -0.44 8.54
N LYS A 14 -20.20 0.81 8.68
CA LYS A 14 -19.59 1.99 8.05
C LYS A 14 -18.17 2.20 8.56
N ALA A 15 -17.95 2.14 9.88
CA ALA A 15 -16.61 2.31 10.47
C ALA A 15 -15.59 1.28 9.92
N LYS A 16 -16.01 0.01 9.77
CA LYS A 16 -15.15 -1.03 9.17
C LYS A 16 -14.81 -0.73 7.71
N GLU A 17 -15.78 -0.23 6.95
CA GLU A 17 -15.58 0.08 5.52
C GLU A 17 -14.74 1.35 5.33
N ASP A 18 -14.97 2.38 6.14
CA ASP A 18 -14.18 3.61 6.15
C ASP A 18 -12.72 3.32 6.53
N ALA A 19 -12.48 2.43 7.51
CA ALA A 19 -11.14 1.98 7.87
C ALA A 19 -10.43 1.24 6.71
N LYS A 20 -11.13 0.35 6.01
CA LYS A 20 -10.59 -0.32 4.81
C LYS A 20 -10.25 0.69 3.71
N ARG A 21 -11.15 1.64 3.45
CA ARG A 21 -10.94 2.69 2.45
C ARG A 21 -9.76 3.59 2.81
N GLY A 22 -9.63 3.97 4.08
CA GLY A 22 -8.48 4.73 4.60
C GLY A 22 -7.15 4.00 4.35
N ASN A 23 -7.11 2.69 4.58
CA ASN A 23 -5.93 1.87 4.30
C ASN A 23 -5.60 1.82 2.80
N ILE A 24 -6.61 1.68 1.94
CA ILE A 24 -6.43 1.71 0.47
C ILE A 24 -5.90 3.08 0.03
N PHE A 25 -6.47 4.17 0.54
CA PHE A 25 -6.00 5.51 0.24
C PHE A 25 -4.56 5.73 0.67
N GLY A 26 -4.17 5.26 1.86
CA GLY A 26 -2.78 5.32 2.31
C GLY A 26 -1.82 4.58 1.36
N LYS A 27 -2.20 3.40 0.85
CA LYS A 27 -1.40 2.64 -0.12
C LYS A 27 -1.27 3.37 -1.46
N ILE A 28 -2.38 3.86 -2.00
CA ILE A 28 -2.39 4.59 -3.28
C ILE A 28 -1.57 5.89 -3.18
N SER A 29 -1.68 6.64 -2.08
CA SER A 29 -0.88 7.84 -1.86
C SER A 29 0.62 7.56 -1.82
N ARG A 30 1.06 6.46 -1.18
CA ARG A 30 2.47 6.04 -1.20
C ARG A 30 2.93 5.66 -2.62
N ASN A 31 2.08 4.96 -3.37
CA ASN A 31 2.37 4.62 -4.76
C ASN A 31 2.56 5.88 -5.64
N ILE A 32 1.69 6.88 -5.48
CA ILE A 32 1.84 8.18 -6.17
C ILE A 32 3.16 8.87 -5.79
N ILE A 33 3.51 8.91 -4.50
CA ILE A 33 4.75 9.55 -4.02
C ILE A 33 5.99 8.92 -4.66
N VAL A 34 6.06 7.58 -4.67
CA VAL A 34 7.21 6.86 -5.25
C VAL A 34 7.22 6.98 -6.76
N ALA A 35 6.08 6.88 -7.43
CA ALA A 35 5.99 7.07 -8.88
C ALA A 35 6.54 8.43 -9.33
N VAL A 36 6.25 9.51 -8.58
CA VAL A 36 6.81 10.84 -8.86
C VAL A 36 8.33 10.86 -8.64
N ARG A 37 8.82 10.26 -7.54
CA ARG A 37 10.25 10.23 -7.20
C ARG A 37 11.07 9.44 -8.19
N GLU A 38 10.62 8.24 -8.55
CA GLU A 38 11.32 7.35 -9.48
C GLU A 38 11.21 7.81 -10.93
N GLY A 39 10.04 8.33 -11.33
CA GLY A 39 9.81 8.81 -12.69
C GLY A 39 10.33 10.22 -12.96
N GLY A 40 10.90 10.90 -11.97
CA GLY A 40 11.57 12.21 -12.13
C GLY A 40 10.67 13.38 -12.54
N GLY A 41 9.35 13.18 -12.59
CA GLY A 41 8.39 14.14 -13.09
C GLY A 41 7.03 14.05 -12.40
N SER A 42 6.42 15.21 -12.15
CA SER A 42 5.10 15.37 -11.54
C SER A 42 3.95 15.39 -12.54
N ASP A 43 4.25 15.38 -13.85
CA ASP A 43 3.27 15.38 -14.91
C ASP A 43 2.92 13.93 -15.32
N PRO A 44 1.65 13.50 -15.20
CA PRO A 44 1.23 12.17 -15.63
C PRO A 44 1.40 11.90 -17.13
N ARG A 45 1.55 12.95 -17.96
CA ARG A 45 1.80 12.82 -19.40
C ARG A 45 3.20 12.29 -19.71
N ASP A 46 4.16 12.65 -18.86
CA ASP A 46 5.57 12.30 -19.02
C ASP A 46 5.99 11.13 -18.10
N ASN A 47 5.11 10.71 -17.19
CA ASN A 47 5.34 9.64 -16.23
C ASN A 47 4.17 8.64 -16.23
N MET A 48 4.32 7.54 -16.99
CA MET A 48 3.29 6.52 -17.13
C MET A 48 2.97 5.79 -15.82
N THR A 49 3.98 5.60 -14.95
CA THR A 49 3.78 5.02 -13.62
C THR A 49 2.88 5.90 -12.75
N LEU A 50 3.09 7.22 -12.80
CA LEU A 50 2.23 8.20 -12.14
C LEU A 50 0.81 8.22 -12.74
N ALA A 51 0.67 8.15 -14.06
CA ALA A 51 -0.63 8.07 -14.72
C ALA A 51 -1.43 6.86 -14.24
N ASN A 52 -0.80 5.68 -14.16
CA ASN A 52 -1.41 4.46 -13.66
C ASN A 52 -1.80 4.58 -12.18
N ALA A 53 -0.94 5.17 -11.34
CA ALA A 53 -1.24 5.39 -9.93
C ALA A 53 -2.45 6.35 -9.74
N ILE A 54 -2.54 7.40 -10.54
CA ILE A 54 -3.69 8.34 -10.53
C ILE A 54 -4.96 7.68 -11.04
N ALA A 55 -4.87 6.87 -12.09
CA ALA A 55 -6.02 6.10 -12.59
C ALA A 55 -6.56 5.17 -11.49
N LYS A 56 -5.67 4.49 -10.75
CA LYS A 56 -6.04 3.66 -9.60
C LYS A 56 -6.67 4.47 -8.47
N ALA A 57 -6.15 5.67 -8.19
CA ALA A 57 -6.75 6.57 -7.21
C ALA A 57 -8.19 6.97 -7.56
N LYS A 58 -8.44 7.27 -8.83
CA LYS A 58 -9.78 7.61 -9.34
C LYS A 58 -10.74 6.44 -9.28
N GLU A 59 -10.28 5.21 -9.56
CA GLU A 59 -11.08 3.98 -9.43
C GLU A 59 -11.64 3.81 -8.00
N PHE A 60 -10.85 4.16 -6.98
CA PHE A 60 -11.27 4.10 -5.58
C PHE A 60 -12.00 5.36 -5.07
N ASN A 61 -12.34 6.30 -5.97
CA ASN A 61 -12.93 7.59 -5.63
C ASN A 61 -12.09 8.38 -4.60
N MET A 62 -10.75 8.33 -4.74
CA MET A 62 -9.88 9.16 -3.93
C MET A 62 -10.13 10.65 -4.28
N PRO A 63 -10.34 11.51 -3.27
CA PRO A 63 -10.46 12.95 -3.49
C PRO A 63 -9.24 13.55 -4.20
N GLN A 64 -9.49 14.46 -5.15
CA GLN A 64 -8.45 15.08 -5.97
C GLN A 64 -7.37 15.80 -5.13
N ASN A 65 -7.77 16.46 -4.04
CA ASN A 65 -6.84 17.11 -3.11
C ASN A 65 -5.84 16.13 -2.46
N ASN A 66 -6.23 14.87 -2.24
CA ASN A 66 -5.33 13.85 -1.70
C ASN A 66 -4.30 13.40 -2.74
N ILE A 67 -4.72 13.29 -4.01
CA ILE A 67 -3.84 12.97 -5.14
C ILE A 67 -2.79 14.07 -5.30
N GLU A 68 -3.22 15.33 -5.36
CA GLU A 68 -2.32 16.48 -5.48
C GLU A 68 -1.35 16.58 -4.30
N ARG A 69 -1.83 16.34 -3.07
CA ARG A 69 -0.97 16.32 -1.88
C ARG A 69 0.07 15.20 -1.95
N ALA A 70 -0.28 14.03 -2.48
CA ALA A 70 0.67 12.95 -2.68
C ALA A 70 1.72 13.30 -3.75
N ILE A 71 1.32 13.95 -4.85
CA ILE A 71 2.25 14.42 -5.89
C ILE A 71 3.25 15.43 -5.31
N LYS A 72 2.78 16.43 -4.56
CA LYS A 72 3.64 17.44 -3.91
C LYS A 72 4.62 16.85 -2.89
N LYS A 73 4.23 15.79 -2.19
CA LYS A 73 5.14 15.04 -1.32
C LYS A 73 6.19 14.25 -2.11
N GLY A 74 5.82 13.77 -3.30
CA GLY A 74 6.74 13.11 -4.23
C GLY A 74 7.78 14.06 -4.81
N THR A 75 7.38 15.29 -5.19
CA THR A 75 8.29 16.32 -5.74
C THR A 75 9.22 16.95 -4.70
N GLY A 76 8.95 16.74 -3.40
CA GLY A 76 9.72 17.33 -2.31
C GLY A 76 9.27 18.75 -1.93
N GLU A 77 8.18 19.27 -2.52
CA GLU A 77 7.56 20.55 -2.09
C GLU A 77 7.02 20.48 -0.66
N ILE A 78 6.65 19.28 -0.22
CA ILE A 78 6.22 19.00 1.15
C ILE A 78 7.17 17.94 1.72
N GLU A 79 7.68 18.18 2.92
CA GLU A 79 8.47 17.19 3.65
C GLU A 79 7.70 15.87 3.77
N GLY A 80 8.35 14.79 3.38
CA GLY A 80 7.74 13.46 3.30
C GLY A 80 8.76 12.37 3.57
N GLU A 81 8.28 11.27 4.14
CA GLU A 81 9.12 10.11 4.45
C GLU A 81 9.73 9.51 3.18
N ASN A 82 10.94 8.98 3.31
CA ASN A 82 11.63 8.27 2.24
C ASN A 82 11.12 6.83 2.17
N TYR A 83 10.13 6.60 1.31
CA TYR A 83 9.66 5.26 1.00
C TYR A 83 10.58 4.60 -0.03
N GLU A 84 11.03 3.40 0.29
CA GLU A 84 11.72 2.49 -0.63
C GLU A 84 10.82 1.29 -0.94
N THR A 85 10.92 0.80 -2.18
CA THR A 85 10.24 -0.43 -2.61
C THR A 85 11.14 -1.62 -2.32
N ILE A 86 10.62 -2.60 -1.58
CA ILE A 86 11.35 -3.81 -1.19
C ILE A 86 10.50 -5.03 -1.51
N LEU A 87 11.13 -5.98 -2.20
CA LEU A 87 10.56 -7.29 -2.47
C LEU A 87 11.01 -8.29 -1.40
N TYR A 88 10.05 -8.88 -0.70
CA TYR A 88 10.28 -9.99 0.20
C TYR A 88 9.78 -11.27 -0.42
N GLU A 89 10.51 -12.35 -0.17
CA GLU A 89 10.24 -13.68 -0.70
C GLU A 89 10.06 -14.65 0.45
N GLY A 90 9.22 -15.65 0.28
CA GLY A 90 8.99 -16.65 1.31
C GLY A 90 8.04 -17.75 0.90
N TYR A 91 7.74 -18.61 1.87
CA TYR A 91 6.92 -19.79 1.69
C TYR A 91 5.74 -19.77 2.65
N GLY A 92 4.57 -20.14 2.16
CA GLY A 92 3.38 -20.38 2.97
C GLY A 92 3.19 -21.86 3.33
N PRO A 93 2.05 -22.20 3.96
CA PRO A 93 1.66 -23.57 4.22
C PRO A 93 1.73 -24.44 2.97
N GLY A 94 2.22 -25.67 3.13
CA GLY A 94 2.36 -26.61 2.01
C GLY A 94 3.44 -26.22 0.98
N GLY A 95 4.34 -25.28 1.30
CA GLY A 95 5.44 -24.88 0.41
C GLY A 95 5.02 -23.92 -0.70
N THR A 96 3.88 -23.24 -0.55
CA THR A 96 3.41 -22.27 -1.55
C THR A 96 4.36 -21.07 -1.63
N ALA A 97 4.90 -20.77 -2.81
CA ALA A 97 5.74 -19.59 -3.02
C ALA A 97 4.96 -18.28 -2.87
N ILE A 98 5.52 -17.32 -2.14
CA ILE A 98 4.91 -16.00 -1.90
C ILE A 98 5.93 -14.92 -2.20
N ILE A 99 5.55 -13.98 -3.08
CA ILE A 99 6.24 -12.72 -3.31
C ILE A 99 5.43 -11.60 -2.64
N ILE A 100 6.09 -10.79 -1.83
CA ILE A 100 5.49 -9.70 -1.07
C ILE A 100 6.20 -8.41 -1.48
N GLU A 101 5.56 -7.66 -2.38
CA GLU A 101 5.98 -6.31 -2.72
C GLU A 101 5.56 -5.34 -1.60
N THR A 102 6.51 -4.56 -1.11
CA THR A 102 6.28 -3.59 -0.02
C THR A 102 6.87 -2.24 -0.33
N MET A 103 6.25 -1.21 0.25
CA MET A 103 6.77 0.15 0.26
C MET A 103 6.88 0.58 1.72
N THR A 104 8.09 0.92 2.16
CA THR A 104 8.36 1.23 3.57
C THR A 104 9.43 2.28 3.71
N GLU A 105 9.35 3.06 4.78
CA GLU A 105 10.40 3.97 5.25
C GLU A 105 11.34 3.31 6.26
N ASN A 106 11.04 2.08 6.67
CA ASN A 106 11.85 1.31 7.61
C ASN A 106 11.85 -0.18 7.26
N ARG A 107 12.91 -0.60 6.55
CA ARG A 107 13.17 -1.99 6.19
C ARG A 107 13.14 -2.95 7.38
N ASN A 108 13.81 -2.61 8.47
CA ASN A 108 13.97 -3.49 9.62
C ASN A 108 12.63 -3.78 10.31
N ARG A 109 11.78 -2.76 10.45
CA ARG A 109 10.43 -2.92 10.99
C ARG A 109 9.58 -3.79 10.08
N THR A 110 9.54 -3.47 8.79
CA THR A 110 8.73 -4.21 7.81
C THR A 110 9.17 -5.67 7.68
N ALA A 111 10.46 -5.96 7.62
CA ALA A 111 10.97 -7.33 7.60
C ALA A 111 10.56 -8.13 8.85
N SER A 112 10.59 -7.49 10.02
CA SER A 112 10.18 -8.12 11.28
C SER A 112 8.67 -8.39 11.30
N ASP A 113 7.86 -7.44 10.86
CA ASP A 113 6.40 -7.61 10.77
C ASP A 113 6.02 -8.74 9.80
N ILE A 114 6.64 -8.78 8.62
CA ILE A 114 6.39 -9.84 7.62
C ILE A 114 6.79 -11.20 8.18
N ARG A 115 7.97 -11.31 8.79
CA ARG A 115 8.42 -12.56 9.41
C ARG A 115 7.43 -13.04 10.47
N ASN A 116 6.96 -12.14 11.33
CA ASN A 116 5.97 -12.46 12.36
C ASN A 116 4.63 -12.90 11.76
N ILE A 117 4.17 -12.26 10.69
CA ILE A 117 2.94 -12.64 9.98
C ILE A 117 3.08 -14.03 9.36
N LEU A 118 4.15 -14.28 8.62
CA LEU A 118 4.38 -15.59 7.98
C LEU A 118 4.47 -16.70 9.03
N ASN A 119 5.26 -16.49 10.09
CA ASN A 119 5.39 -17.46 11.18
C ASN A 119 4.05 -17.78 11.85
N LYS A 120 3.19 -16.76 12.04
CA LYS A 120 1.85 -16.94 12.63
C LYS A 120 0.93 -17.82 11.78
N TYR A 121 1.16 -17.87 10.47
CA TYR A 121 0.36 -18.64 9.52
C TYR A 121 1.15 -19.81 8.90
N ASN A 122 2.08 -20.42 9.66
CA ASN A 122 2.85 -21.59 9.25
C ASN A 122 3.64 -21.40 7.93
N GLY A 123 4.10 -20.17 7.67
CA GLY A 123 5.02 -19.83 6.60
C GLY A 123 6.38 -19.40 7.13
N THR A 124 7.31 -19.15 6.21
CA THR A 124 8.68 -18.69 6.50
C THR A 124 9.08 -17.58 5.53
N LEU A 125 9.83 -16.60 6.03
CA LEU A 125 10.48 -15.60 5.19
C LEU A 125 11.76 -16.23 4.60
N GLY A 126 11.89 -16.21 3.29
CA GLY A 126 13.06 -16.68 2.54
C GLY A 126 14.06 -15.57 2.25
N GLU A 127 15.16 -15.94 1.62
CA GLU A 127 16.15 -15.01 1.08
C GLU A 127 15.69 -14.45 -0.27
N SER A 128 16.26 -13.32 -0.68
CA SER A 128 16.04 -12.77 -2.01
C SER A 128 16.46 -13.77 -3.09
N GLY A 129 15.59 -14.02 -4.08
CA GLY A 129 15.80 -15.01 -5.12
C GLY A 129 15.43 -16.45 -4.74
N SER A 130 14.79 -16.68 -3.59
CA SER A 130 14.37 -18.03 -3.17
C SER A 130 13.16 -18.58 -3.93
N VAL A 131 12.27 -17.72 -4.42
CA VAL A 131 11.07 -18.10 -5.20
C VAL A 131 11.00 -17.44 -6.57
N SER A 132 11.69 -16.32 -6.77
CA SER A 132 11.64 -15.54 -8.02
C SER A 132 12.19 -16.24 -9.27
N TRP A 133 12.79 -17.43 -9.14
CA TRP A 133 13.29 -18.25 -10.25
C TRP A 133 12.24 -19.20 -10.86
N GLN A 134 11.07 -19.34 -10.22
CA GLN A 134 9.99 -20.26 -10.63
C GLN A 134 9.09 -19.67 -11.72
#